data_AF-A0A423DV72-F1
#
_entry.id   AF-A0A423DV72-F1
#
_cell.length_a   1.000
_cell.length_b   1.000
_cell.length_c   1.000
_cell.angle_alpha   90.00
_cell.angle_beta   90.00
_cell.angle_gamma   90.00
#
_symmetry.space_group_name_H-M   'P 1'
#
loop_
_entity.id
_entity.type
_entity.pdbx_description
1 polymer ?
#
loop_
_entity_poly.entity_id
_entity_poly.type
_entity_poly.pdbx_seq_one_letter_code
_entity_poly.pdbx_strand_id
1 'polypeptide(L)'
;MSAPSMTLFHSPASPFVRKVLVVLHETGQTDRVALQTVNLTPVDPVAELNQGNPAGKIPALRLADGSVLHDSRVICEYLDLQHVGNPLIPRDGWPRWHRLTLASLADAIMDAAVLTRYETFLRPKDKQWDSWIEAQQDKIRRGLSNLEQQHFADLASGFDIAAIGVACALGYLDLRFPDFGWREQQPQLAGWYAQVCLRESMRATDPSIV
;
A
#
# COMPACT_ATOMS: atom_id res chain seq x y z
N MET A 1 28.92 4.51 -1.27
CA MET A 1 27.47 4.60 -1.52
C MET A 1 27.22 5.96 -2.16
N SER A 2 26.66 6.01 -3.37
CA SER A 2 26.25 7.29 -3.97
C SER A 2 25.12 7.91 -3.14
N ALA A 3 25.06 9.24 -3.07
CA ALA A 3 23.95 9.93 -2.43
C ALA A 3 22.61 9.51 -3.07
N PRO A 4 21.51 9.41 -2.29
CA PRO A 4 20.21 9.07 -2.84
C PRO A 4 19.79 10.10 -3.90
N SER A 5 19.39 9.60 -5.06
CA SER A 5 19.03 10.42 -6.23
C SER A 5 17.54 10.78 -6.27
N MET A 6 16.73 10.18 -5.40
CA MET A 6 15.28 10.38 -5.34
C MET A 6 14.84 10.65 -3.90
N THR A 7 13.69 11.29 -3.72
CA THR A 7 13.07 11.51 -2.40
C THR A 7 11.63 11.03 -2.39
N LEU A 8 11.27 10.17 -1.44
CA LEU A 8 9.91 9.70 -1.23
C LEU A 8 9.26 10.46 -0.07
N PHE A 9 8.18 11.18 -0.35
CA PHE A 9 7.31 11.71 0.69
C PHE A 9 6.61 10.56 1.41
N HIS A 10 6.87 10.44 2.70
CA HIS A 10 6.71 9.22 3.47
C HIS A 10 5.95 9.46 4.77
N SER A 11 5.14 8.48 5.18
CA SER A 11 4.65 8.36 6.55
C SER A 11 4.58 6.86 6.89
N PRO A 12 5.14 6.41 8.02
CA PRO A 12 5.24 4.98 8.34
C PRO A 12 3.89 4.25 8.37
N ALA A 13 2.83 4.96 8.78
CA ALA A 13 1.50 4.39 8.90
C ALA A 13 0.74 4.29 7.57
N SER A 14 1.25 4.85 6.46
CA SER A 14 0.55 4.83 5.18
C SER A 14 0.78 3.49 4.46
N PRO A 15 -0.28 2.74 4.14
CA PRO A 15 -0.12 1.44 3.50
C PRO A 15 0.23 1.57 2.01
N PHE A 16 -0.14 2.69 1.38
CA PHE A 16 0.29 3.02 0.02
C PHE A 16 1.79 3.34 -0.04
N VAL A 17 2.32 3.99 0.99
CA VAL A 17 3.77 4.21 1.14
C VAL A 17 4.47 2.87 1.40
N ARG A 18 3.92 2.04 2.29
CA ARG A 18 4.45 0.70 2.58
C ARG A 18 4.60 -0.14 1.32
N LYS A 19 3.64 -0.10 0.40
CA LYS A 19 3.73 -0.76 -0.92
C LYS A 19 4.98 -0.34 -1.70
N VAL A 20 5.25 0.96 -1.77
CA VAL A 20 6.46 1.50 -2.43
C VAL A 20 7.73 1.07 -1.71
N LEU A 21 7.75 1.11 -0.37
CA LEU A 21 8.91 0.68 0.40
C LEU A 21 9.21 -0.82 0.19
N VAL A 22 8.19 -1.67 0.22
CA VAL A 22 8.36 -3.12 -0.03
C VAL A 22 8.92 -3.33 -1.45
N VAL A 23 8.43 -2.63 -2.46
CA VAL A 23 9.01 -2.67 -3.82
C VAL A 23 10.49 -2.25 -3.82
N LEU A 24 10.85 -1.18 -3.11
CA LEU A 24 12.26 -0.75 -3.01
C LEU A 24 13.14 -1.82 -2.36
N HIS A 25 12.66 -2.48 -1.31
CA HIS A 25 13.39 -3.58 -0.65
C HIS A 25 13.52 -4.81 -1.56
N GLU A 26 12.42 -5.27 -2.16
CA GLU A 26 12.41 -6.45 -3.04
C GLU A 26 13.27 -6.26 -4.30
N THR A 27 13.48 -5.02 -4.73
CA THR A 27 14.27 -4.70 -5.93
C THR A 27 15.67 -4.18 -5.62
N GLY A 28 16.06 -4.10 -4.34
CA GLY A 28 17.40 -3.66 -3.92
C GLY A 28 17.68 -2.18 -4.21
N GLN A 29 16.66 -1.32 -4.15
CA GLN A 29 16.73 0.09 -4.54
C GLN A 29 16.60 1.07 -3.37
N THR A 30 16.60 0.59 -2.12
CA THR A 30 16.45 1.43 -0.91
C THR A 30 17.48 2.56 -0.85
N ASP A 31 18.73 2.29 -1.21
CA ASP A 31 19.83 3.27 -1.14
C ASP A 31 19.69 4.43 -2.15
N ARG A 32 18.80 4.30 -3.13
CA ARG A 32 18.54 5.33 -4.15
C ARG A 32 17.51 6.37 -3.70
N VAL A 33 16.79 6.11 -2.60
CA VAL A 33 15.62 6.87 -2.19
C VAL A 33 15.77 7.37 -0.76
N ALA A 34 15.89 8.68 -0.59
CA ALA A 34 15.76 9.33 0.72
C ALA A 34 14.29 9.37 1.15
N LEU A 35 14.02 9.16 2.45
CA LEU A 35 12.68 9.31 2.99
C LEU A 35 12.50 10.73 3.56
N GLN A 36 11.47 11.43 3.09
CA GLN A 36 11.03 12.71 3.63
C GLN A 36 9.74 12.47 4.41
N THR A 37 9.86 12.33 5.72
CA THR A 37 8.71 12.08 6.59
C THR A 37 7.81 13.32 6.67
N VAL A 38 6.53 13.12 6.36
CA VAL A 38 5.49 14.15 6.44
C VAL A 38 4.29 13.62 7.21
N ASN A 39 3.68 14.49 8.00
CA ASN A 39 2.40 14.22 8.67
C ASN A 39 1.34 15.06 7.96
N LEU A 40 0.30 14.40 7.46
CA LEU A 40 -0.79 15.06 6.76
C LEU A 40 -2.12 14.34 6.98
N THR A 41 -3.20 15.11 6.87
CA THR A 41 -4.56 14.60 6.74
C THR A 41 -5.28 15.40 5.66
N PRO A 42 -6.49 14.98 5.22
CA PRO A 42 -7.28 15.78 4.28
C PRO A 42 -7.60 17.21 4.76
N VAL A 43 -7.53 17.49 6.07
CA VAL A 43 -7.80 18.81 6.66
C VAL A 43 -6.54 19.50 7.21
N ASP A 44 -5.37 18.88 7.04
CA ASP A 44 -4.07 19.42 7.45
C ASP A 44 -3.05 19.14 6.33
N PRO A 45 -3.05 19.96 5.27
CA PRO A 45 -2.26 19.73 4.07
C PRO A 45 -0.79 20.16 4.25
N VAL A 46 0.13 19.49 3.54
CA VAL A 46 1.55 19.84 3.54
C VAL A 46 1.89 20.60 2.26
N ALA A 47 2.19 21.90 2.39
CA ALA A 47 2.41 22.78 1.24
C ALA A 47 3.56 22.31 0.32
N GLU A 48 4.66 21.81 0.89
CA GLU A 48 5.80 21.30 0.11
C GLU A 48 5.43 20.08 -0.74
N LEU A 49 4.64 19.14 -0.18
CA LEU A 49 4.11 18.01 -0.94
C LEU A 49 3.20 18.50 -2.08
N ASN A 50 2.33 19.46 -1.79
CA ASN A 50 1.34 19.96 -2.75
C ASN A 50 1.94 20.67 -3.96
N GLN A 51 3.17 21.19 -3.85
CA GLN A 51 3.90 21.80 -4.98
C GLN A 51 4.21 20.77 -6.07
N GLY A 52 4.53 19.53 -5.69
CA GLY A 52 4.85 18.45 -6.63
C GLY A 52 3.72 17.45 -6.87
N ASN A 53 2.85 17.26 -5.88
CA ASN A 53 1.66 16.41 -5.98
C ASN A 53 0.41 17.23 -5.62
N PRO A 54 -0.30 17.81 -6.60
CA PRO A 54 -1.47 18.64 -6.34
C PRO A 54 -2.65 17.86 -5.73
N ALA A 55 -2.64 16.52 -5.74
CA ALA A 55 -3.62 15.72 -5.03
C ALA A 55 -3.43 15.76 -3.49
N GLY A 56 -2.26 16.21 -3.01
CA GLY A 56 -1.95 16.32 -1.58
C GLY A 56 -1.96 14.98 -0.84
N LYS A 57 -1.47 13.92 -1.49
CA LYS A 57 -1.42 12.55 -0.95
C LYS A 57 -0.01 12.00 -0.95
N ILE A 58 0.24 11.05 -0.05
CA ILE A 58 1.45 10.23 -0.03
C ILE A 58 1.11 8.80 -0.47
N PRO A 59 2.03 8.08 -1.13
CA PRO A 59 3.38 8.49 -1.51
C PRO A 59 3.42 9.47 -2.69
N ALA A 60 4.50 10.27 -2.73
CA ALA A 60 4.94 11.00 -3.91
C ALA A 60 6.46 10.83 -4.04
N LEU A 61 6.97 10.49 -5.22
CA LEU A 61 8.39 10.27 -5.46
C LEU A 61 8.95 11.41 -6.31
N ARG A 62 9.80 12.23 -5.71
CA ARG A 62 10.58 13.27 -6.40
C ARG A 62 11.83 12.64 -7.01
N LEU A 63 11.99 12.77 -8.32
CA LEU A 63 13.13 12.29 -9.08
C LEU A 63 14.32 13.27 -9.01
N ALA A 64 15.47 12.85 -9.54
CA ALA A 64 16.71 13.64 -9.52
C ALA A 64 16.60 14.97 -10.29
N ASP A 65 15.75 15.03 -11.31
CA ASP A 65 15.48 16.23 -12.11
C ASP A 65 14.41 17.15 -11.49
N GLY A 66 13.89 16.79 -10.31
CA GLY A 66 12.86 17.54 -9.60
C GLY A 66 11.42 17.20 -10.03
N SER A 67 11.21 16.39 -11.07
CA SER A 67 9.87 15.91 -11.42
C SER A 67 9.30 15.01 -10.33
N VAL A 68 7.97 14.97 -10.18
CA VAL A 68 7.30 14.24 -9.11
C VAL A 68 6.29 13.24 -9.67
N LEU A 69 6.48 11.97 -9.32
CA LEU A 69 5.56 10.87 -9.66
C LEU A 69 4.59 10.61 -8.51
N HIS A 70 3.33 10.39 -8.87
CA HIS A 70 2.24 9.96 -7.99
C HIS A 70 1.14 9.34 -8.87
N ASP A 71 0.30 8.44 -8.37
CA ASP A 71 0.22 7.89 -7.01
C ASP A 71 1.14 6.66 -6.80
N SER A 72 0.86 5.86 -5.76
CA SER A 72 1.63 4.64 -5.45
C SER A 72 1.72 3.63 -6.60
N ARG A 73 0.72 3.53 -7.48
CA ARG A 73 0.74 2.57 -8.62
C ARG A 73 1.77 3.00 -9.65
N VAL A 74 1.75 4.28 -10.01
CA VAL A 74 2.70 4.88 -10.94
C VAL A 74 4.13 4.77 -10.41
N ILE A 75 4.32 5.05 -9.11
CA ILE A 75 5.62 4.94 -8.45
C ILE A 75 6.14 3.50 -8.46
N CYS A 76 5.31 2.52 -8.08
CA CYS A 76 5.71 1.11 -8.08
C CYS A 76 6.09 0.63 -9.49
N GLU A 77 5.32 0.99 -10.52
CA GLU A 77 5.64 0.63 -11.90
C GLU A 77 6.93 1.29 -12.41
N TYR A 78 7.13 2.58 -12.10
CA TYR A 78 8.38 3.26 -12.41
C TYR A 78 9.57 2.53 -11.79
N LEU A 79 9.52 2.21 -10.50
CA LEU A 79 10.60 1.54 -9.78
C LEU A 79 10.86 0.11 -10.28
N ASP A 80 9.81 -0.63 -10.66
CA ASP A 80 9.93 -1.98 -11.24
C ASP A 80 10.63 -1.99 -12.62
N LEU A 81 10.70 -0.85 -13.29
CA LEU A 81 11.46 -0.66 -14.54
C LEU A 81 12.92 -0.24 -14.30
N GLN A 82 13.30 0.10 -13.06
CA GLN A 82 14.63 0.64 -12.74
C GLN A 82 15.66 -0.43 -12.33
N HIS A 83 15.28 -1.71 -12.27
CA HIS A 83 16.17 -2.82 -11.92
C HIS A 83 16.28 -3.86 -13.04
N VAL A 84 17.28 -4.74 -12.94
CA VAL A 84 17.55 -5.81 -13.91
C VAL A 84 17.04 -7.19 -13.48
N GLY A 85 16.51 -7.31 -12.25
CA GLY A 85 15.89 -8.54 -11.75
C GLY A 85 14.55 -8.88 -12.42
N ASN A 86 13.96 -10.01 -12.03
CA ASN A 86 12.63 -10.40 -12.49
C ASN A 86 11.59 -9.32 -12.13
N PRO A 87 10.69 -8.96 -13.06
CA PRO A 87 9.73 -7.90 -12.81
C PRO A 87 8.67 -8.34 -11.80
N LEU A 88 8.33 -7.45 -10.87
CA LEU A 88 7.19 -7.57 -9.96
C LEU A 88 5.85 -7.29 -10.66
N ILE A 89 5.89 -6.70 -11.85
CA ILE A 89 4.72 -6.51 -12.71
C ILE A 89 5.00 -7.17 -14.06
N PRO A 90 4.21 -8.18 -14.49
CA PRO A 90 4.36 -8.75 -15.82
C PRO A 90 4.34 -7.65 -16.90
N ARG A 91 5.24 -7.76 -17.88
CA ARG A 91 5.48 -6.69 -18.86
C ARG A 91 4.35 -6.58 -19.90
N ASP A 92 3.74 -7.70 -20.25
CA ASP A 92 2.71 -7.78 -21.29
C ASP A 92 1.70 -8.91 -21.05
N GLY A 93 0.75 -9.01 -21.97
CA GLY A 93 -0.23 -10.09 -22.01
C GLY A 93 -1.27 -10.07 -20.89
N TRP A 94 -2.10 -11.12 -20.88
CA TRP A 94 -3.12 -11.31 -19.85
C TRP A 94 -2.57 -11.37 -18.41
N PRO A 95 -1.42 -12.01 -18.12
CA PRO A 95 -0.88 -12.02 -16.76
C PRO A 95 -0.71 -10.63 -16.17
N ARG A 96 -0.28 -9.63 -16.97
CA ARG A 96 -0.17 -8.24 -16.52
C ARG A 96 -1.49 -7.71 -15.99
N TRP A 97 -2.55 -7.82 -16.78
CA TRP A 97 -3.87 -7.29 -16.43
C TRP A 97 -4.48 -8.03 -15.24
N HIS A 98 -4.27 -9.34 -15.16
CA HIS A 98 -4.69 -10.14 -14.02
C HIS A 98 -4.03 -9.68 -12.72
N ARG A 99 -2.69 -9.57 -12.70
CA ARG A 99 -1.96 -9.10 -11.51
C ARG A 99 -2.29 -7.65 -11.14
N LEU A 100 -2.41 -6.76 -12.12
CA LEU A 100 -2.81 -5.37 -11.86
C LEU A 100 -4.24 -5.26 -11.33
N THR A 101 -5.15 -6.15 -11.73
CA THR A 101 -6.52 -6.19 -11.20
C THR A 101 -6.52 -6.58 -9.72
N LEU A 102 -5.73 -7.59 -9.33
CA LEU A 102 -5.58 -7.99 -7.93
C LEU A 102 -4.89 -6.90 -7.09
N ALA A 103 -3.86 -6.25 -7.63
CA ALA A 103 -3.23 -5.09 -6.97
C ALA A 103 -4.23 -3.93 -6.80
N SER A 104 -5.09 -3.68 -7.80
CA SER A 104 -6.15 -2.67 -7.70
C SER A 104 -7.22 -3.05 -6.67
N LEU A 105 -7.54 -4.33 -6.49
CA LEU A 105 -8.45 -4.79 -5.44
C LEU A 105 -7.84 -4.55 -4.04
N ALA A 106 -6.55 -4.82 -3.87
CA ALA A 106 -5.84 -4.51 -2.64
C ALA A 106 -5.85 -3.00 -2.33
N ASP A 107 -5.62 -2.16 -3.35
CA ASP A 107 -5.74 -0.70 -3.20
C ASP A 107 -7.15 -0.27 -2.81
N ALA A 108 -8.20 -0.88 -3.38
CA ALA A 108 -9.58 -0.58 -3.02
C ALA A 108 -9.91 -0.96 -1.56
N ILE A 109 -9.30 -2.03 -1.03
CA ILE A 109 -9.38 -2.39 0.38
C ILE A 109 -8.70 -1.31 1.25
N MET A 110 -7.50 -0.87 0.85
CA MET A 110 -6.78 0.21 1.54
C MET A 110 -7.54 1.53 1.52
N ASP A 111 -8.13 1.90 0.38
CA ASP A 111 -8.97 3.10 0.24
C ASP A 111 -10.15 3.07 1.21
N ALA A 112 -10.90 1.97 1.24
CA ALA A 112 -12.03 1.80 2.15
C ALA A 112 -11.60 1.85 3.63
N ALA A 113 -10.46 1.24 3.96
CA ALA A 113 -9.90 1.25 5.31
C ALA A 113 -9.46 2.67 5.72
N VAL A 114 -8.79 3.41 4.85
CA VAL A 114 -8.36 4.80 5.10
C VAL A 114 -9.56 5.74 5.24
N LEU A 115 -10.57 5.60 4.38
CA LEU A 115 -11.82 6.38 4.49
C LEU A 115 -12.54 6.08 5.79
N THR A 116 -12.63 4.81 6.19
CA THR A 116 -13.18 4.42 7.50
C THR A 116 -12.37 5.04 8.64
N ARG A 117 -11.04 5.07 8.55
CA ARG A 117 -10.19 5.68 9.57
C ARG A 117 -10.41 7.18 9.67
N TYR A 118 -10.49 7.90 8.55
CA TYR A 118 -10.78 9.33 8.59
C TYR A 118 -12.18 9.61 9.14
N GLU A 119 -13.18 8.81 8.79
CA GLU A 119 -14.53 8.97 9.33
C GLU A 119 -14.58 8.77 10.85
N THR A 120 -13.90 7.75 11.37
CA THR A 120 -13.99 7.37 12.79
C THR A 120 -13.05 8.15 13.70
N PHE A 121 -11.87 8.55 13.21
CA PHE A 121 -10.83 9.19 14.03
C PHE A 121 -10.66 10.69 13.76
N LEU A 122 -10.83 11.13 12.51
CA LEU A 122 -10.56 12.52 12.12
C LEU A 122 -11.84 13.36 12.12
N ARG A 123 -12.95 12.81 11.65
CA ARG A 123 -14.22 13.54 11.56
C ARG A 123 -14.83 13.76 12.96
N PRO A 124 -15.35 14.97 13.27
CA PRO A 124 -16.05 15.24 14.52
C PRO A 124 -17.19 14.24 14.75
N LYS A 125 -17.35 13.78 16.00
CA LYS A 125 -18.27 12.69 16.37
C LYS A 125 -19.72 12.93 15.94
N ASP A 126 -20.19 14.18 16.02
CA ASP A 126 -21.53 14.61 15.62
C ASP A 126 -21.75 14.64 14.11
N LYS A 127 -20.69 14.49 13.31
CA LYS A 127 -20.73 14.50 11.84
C LYS A 127 -20.49 13.13 11.21
N GLN A 128 -20.21 12.11 12.02
CA GLN A 128 -19.95 10.76 11.53
C GLN A 128 -21.22 10.10 11.00
N TRP A 129 -21.10 9.37 9.90
CA TRP A 129 -22.22 8.64 9.31
C TRP A 129 -22.01 7.14 9.34
N ASP A 130 -22.73 6.46 10.25
CA ASP A 130 -22.57 5.01 10.49
C ASP A 130 -22.81 4.16 9.22
N SER A 131 -23.82 4.49 8.40
CA SER A 131 -24.08 3.74 7.16
C SER A 131 -22.95 3.89 6.13
N TRP A 132 -22.22 5.01 6.14
CA TRP A 132 -21.03 5.16 5.31
C TRP A 132 -19.89 4.27 5.81
N ILE A 133 -19.67 4.23 7.13
CA ILE A 133 -18.67 3.34 7.75
C ILE A 133 -18.96 1.88 7.40
N GLU A 134 -20.21 1.45 7.59
CA GLU A 134 -20.65 0.09 7.26
C GLU A 134 -20.42 -0.24 5.79
N ALA A 135 -20.78 0.66 4.87
CA ALA A 135 -20.59 0.45 3.44
C ALA A 135 -19.10 0.32 3.04
N GLN A 136 -18.19 1.04 3.71
CA GLN A 136 -16.75 0.92 3.48
C GLN A 136 -16.22 -0.41 4.03
N GLN A 137 -16.61 -0.78 5.26
CA GLN A 137 -16.24 -2.07 5.85
C GLN A 137 -16.73 -3.25 5.02
N ASP A 138 -17.91 -3.13 4.43
CA ASP A 138 -18.47 -4.13 3.52
C ASP A 138 -17.66 -4.31 2.23
N LYS A 139 -17.05 -3.24 1.70
CA LYS A 139 -16.10 -3.36 0.58
C LYS A 139 -14.86 -4.16 0.98
N ILE A 140 -14.34 -3.91 2.19
CA ILE A 140 -13.21 -4.66 2.75
C ILE A 140 -13.58 -6.14 2.88
N ARG A 141 -14.71 -6.48 3.53
CA ARG A 141 -15.17 -7.87 3.71
C ARG A 141 -15.31 -8.60 2.38
N ARG A 142 -15.98 -8.00 1.38
CA ARG A 142 -16.15 -8.61 0.05
C ARG A 142 -14.82 -8.78 -0.68
N GLY A 143 -13.93 -7.79 -0.61
CA GLY A 143 -12.60 -7.88 -1.23
C GLY A 143 -11.76 -9.00 -0.64
N LEU A 144 -11.70 -9.09 0.69
CA LEU A 144 -10.98 -10.16 1.37
C LEU A 144 -11.57 -11.55 1.09
N SER A 145 -12.89 -11.68 1.13
CA SER A 145 -13.59 -12.93 0.77
C SER A 145 -13.30 -13.36 -0.67
N ASN A 146 -13.28 -12.42 -1.61
CA ASN A 146 -12.92 -12.71 -3.00
C ASN A 146 -11.46 -13.16 -3.15
N LEU A 147 -10.52 -12.54 -2.44
CA LEU A 147 -9.12 -12.96 -2.42
C LEU A 147 -8.94 -14.37 -1.85
N GLU A 148 -9.60 -14.70 -0.74
CA GLU A 148 -9.57 -16.05 -0.13
C GLU A 148 -10.18 -17.11 -1.03
N GLN A 149 -11.37 -16.85 -1.59
CA GLN A 149 -12.15 -17.88 -2.27
C GLN A 149 -11.77 -18.08 -3.74
N GLN A 150 -11.40 -17.00 -4.43
CA GLN A 150 -11.22 -17.01 -5.89
C GLN A 150 -9.77 -16.84 -6.33
N HIS A 151 -8.97 -16.13 -5.53
CA HIS A 151 -7.63 -15.69 -5.95
C HIS A 151 -6.52 -16.11 -4.99
N PHE A 152 -6.77 -17.05 -4.07
CA PHE A 152 -5.75 -17.46 -3.11
C PHE A 152 -4.54 -18.10 -3.81
N ALA A 153 -4.79 -18.99 -4.79
CA ALA A 153 -3.72 -19.61 -5.58
C ALA A 153 -2.90 -18.58 -6.37
N ASP A 154 -3.57 -17.52 -6.87
CA ASP A 154 -2.90 -16.40 -7.53
C ASP A 154 -1.94 -15.71 -6.56
N LEU A 155 -2.36 -15.41 -5.32
CA LEU A 155 -1.50 -14.77 -4.31
C LEU A 155 -0.35 -15.66 -3.85
N ALA A 156 -0.59 -16.98 -3.74
CA ALA A 156 0.41 -17.95 -3.32
C ALA A 156 1.47 -18.24 -4.40
N SER A 157 1.19 -17.94 -5.67
CA SER A 157 2.08 -18.24 -6.80
C SER A 157 3.39 -17.44 -6.83
N GLY A 158 3.45 -16.28 -6.16
CA GLY A 158 4.63 -15.42 -6.15
C GLY A 158 4.43 -14.13 -5.38
N PHE A 159 5.54 -13.53 -4.92
CA PHE A 159 5.52 -12.28 -4.17
C PHE A 159 5.75 -11.06 -5.09
N ASP A 160 4.76 -10.77 -5.92
CA ASP A 160 4.77 -9.70 -6.92
C ASP A 160 3.88 -8.51 -6.52
N ILE A 161 3.58 -7.57 -7.42
CA ILE A 161 2.81 -6.36 -7.08
C ILE A 161 1.43 -6.64 -6.46
N ALA A 162 0.78 -7.74 -6.87
CA ALA A 162 -0.52 -8.12 -6.30
C ALA A 162 -0.35 -8.61 -4.86
N ALA A 163 0.62 -9.50 -4.65
CA ALA A 163 0.95 -10.05 -3.33
C ALA A 163 1.40 -8.94 -2.35
N ILE A 164 2.25 -8.03 -2.81
CA ILE A 164 2.72 -6.86 -2.03
C ILE A 164 1.54 -5.97 -1.65
N GLY A 165 0.66 -5.66 -2.60
CA GLY A 165 -0.54 -4.85 -2.34
C GLY A 165 -1.42 -5.47 -1.27
N VAL A 166 -1.75 -6.76 -1.39
CA VAL A 166 -2.58 -7.48 -0.41
C VAL A 166 -1.90 -7.52 0.96
N ALA A 167 -0.61 -7.82 1.03
CA ALA A 167 0.12 -7.87 2.30
C ALA A 167 0.13 -6.49 3.01
N CYS A 168 0.30 -5.40 2.25
CA CYS A 168 0.21 -4.05 2.80
C CYS A 168 -1.20 -3.70 3.29
N ALA A 169 -2.25 -4.13 2.57
CA ALA A 169 -3.63 -3.95 2.97
C ALA A 169 -3.95 -4.67 4.28
N LEU A 170 -3.57 -5.95 4.41
CA LEU A 170 -3.77 -6.75 5.62
C LEU A 170 -3.04 -6.15 6.83
N GLY A 171 -1.78 -5.72 6.65
CA GLY A 171 -1.05 -5.05 7.72
C GLY A 171 -1.65 -3.71 8.15
N TYR A 172 -2.32 -3.00 7.25
CA TYR A 172 -3.05 -1.78 7.62
C TYR A 172 -4.31 -2.07 8.44
N LEU A 173 -5.02 -3.15 8.09
CA LEU A 173 -6.16 -3.62 8.87
C LEU A 173 -5.72 -3.98 10.29
N ASP A 174 -4.60 -4.67 10.46
CA ASP A 174 -4.04 -4.96 11.78
C ASP A 174 -3.72 -3.70 12.59
N LEU A 175 -3.10 -2.72 11.95
CA LEU A 175 -2.70 -1.48 12.59
C LEU A 175 -3.88 -0.62 13.05
N ARG A 176 -4.93 -0.53 12.23
CA ARG A 176 -6.01 0.45 12.42
C ARG A 176 -7.33 -0.15 12.88
N PHE A 177 -7.51 -1.44 12.66
CA PHE A 177 -8.74 -2.17 12.94
C PHE A 177 -8.42 -3.57 13.51
N PRO A 178 -7.68 -3.67 14.63
CA PRO A 178 -7.30 -4.96 15.21
C PRO A 178 -8.51 -5.84 15.55
N ASP A 179 -9.64 -5.21 15.89
CA ASP A 179 -10.90 -5.89 16.23
C ASP A 179 -11.77 -6.24 15.00
N PHE A 180 -11.29 -6.01 13.78
CA PHE A 180 -12.06 -6.30 12.55
C PHE A 180 -12.24 -7.80 12.29
N GLY A 181 -11.41 -8.65 12.91
CA GLY A 181 -11.56 -10.11 12.87
C GLY A 181 -11.38 -10.74 11.48
N TRP A 182 -10.49 -10.17 10.66
CA TRP A 182 -10.31 -10.67 9.28
C TRP A 182 -9.61 -12.04 9.23
N ARG A 183 -8.76 -12.36 10.21
CA ARG A 183 -8.00 -13.63 10.23
C ARG A 183 -8.91 -14.83 10.45
N GLU A 184 -9.88 -14.69 11.34
CA GLU A 184 -10.88 -15.71 11.65
C GLU A 184 -11.78 -15.97 10.46
N GLN A 185 -12.09 -14.92 9.68
CA GLN A 185 -12.94 -14.99 8.51
C GLN A 185 -12.20 -15.51 7.27
N GLN A 186 -10.89 -15.30 7.17
CA GLN A 186 -10.07 -15.63 5.99
C GLN A 186 -8.81 -16.42 6.39
N PRO A 187 -8.95 -17.70 6.77
CA PRO A 187 -7.87 -18.47 7.39
C PRO A 187 -6.70 -18.77 6.44
N GLN A 188 -6.94 -18.97 5.13
CA GLN A 188 -5.82 -19.20 4.19
C GLN A 188 -5.02 -17.92 3.97
N LEU A 189 -5.68 -16.77 3.80
CA LEU A 189 -5.04 -15.46 3.75
C LEU A 189 -4.28 -15.17 5.04
N ALA A 190 -4.81 -15.52 6.21
CA ALA A 190 -4.10 -15.36 7.47
C ALA A 190 -2.81 -16.19 7.53
N GLY A 191 -2.87 -17.46 7.10
CA GLY A 191 -1.71 -18.34 7.02
C GLY A 191 -0.67 -17.85 6.02
N TRP A 192 -1.10 -17.45 4.82
CA TRP A 192 -0.23 -16.84 3.81
C TRP A 192 0.40 -15.54 4.32
N TYR A 193 -0.38 -14.67 4.97
CA TYR A 193 0.10 -13.40 5.49
C TYR A 193 1.19 -13.61 6.56
N ALA A 194 1.01 -14.58 7.45
CA ALA A 194 2.03 -14.94 8.43
C ALA A 194 3.37 -15.35 7.79
N GLN A 195 3.33 -16.06 6.65
CA GLN A 195 4.54 -16.45 5.91
C GLN A 195 5.20 -15.26 5.21
N VAL A 196 4.42 -14.42 4.51
CA VAL A 196 5.01 -13.25 3.82
C VAL A 196 5.57 -12.22 4.80
N CYS A 197 5.03 -12.11 6.01
CA CYS A 197 5.57 -11.25 7.06
C CYS A 197 6.97 -11.66 7.54
N LEU A 198 7.45 -12.88 7.22
CA LEU A 198 8.83 -13.29 7.53
C LEU A 198 9.86 -12.66 6.57
N ARG A 199 9.43 -12.14 5.42
CA ARG A 199 10.31 -11.49 4.44
C ARG A 199 10.97 -10.26 5.05
N GLU A 200 12.21 -9.99 4.68
CA GLU A 200 12.95 -8.80 5.15
C GLU A 200 12.25 -7.51 4.75
N SER A 201 11.74 -7.40 3.52
CA SER A 201 10.98 -6.25 3.03
C SER A 201 9.74 -5.95 3.88
N MET A 202 9.03 -6.99 4.33
CA MET A 202 7.83 -6.85 5.15
C MET A 202 8.15 -6.46 6.61
N ARG A 203 9.23 -7.02 7.18
CA ARG A 203 9.70 -6.70 8.53
C ARG A 203 10.30 -5.30 8.61
N ALA A 204 11.12 -4.91 7.65
CA ALA A 204 11.77 -3.60 7.59
C ALA A 204 10.77 -2.44 7.43
N THR A 205 9.56 -2.74 6.96
CA THR A 205 8.49 -1.77 6.68
C THR A 205 7.25 -1.99 7.55
N ASP A 206 7.37 -2.74 8.63
CA ASP A 206 6.26 -2.98 9.56
C ASP A 206 5.81 -1.64 10.21
N PRO A 207 4.53 -1.26 10.12
CA PRO A 207 4.07 0.02 10.66
C PRO A 207 4.00 0.06 12.19
N SER A 208 4.22 -1.08 12.89
CA SER A 208 4.21 -1.16 14.36
C SER A 208 5.57 -0.87 15.00
N ILE A 209 6.66 -0.89 14.22
CA ILE A 209 8.03 -0.70 14.72
C ILE A 209 8.56 0.73 14.52
N VAL A 210 7.73 1.65 14.01
CA VAL A 210 8.13 3.02 13.64
C VAL A 210 7.36 4.07 14.45
#